data_AF-A0A1Q7JQ23-F1
#
_entry.id   AF-A0A1Q7JQ23-F1
#
_cell.length_a   1.000
_cell.length_b   1.000
_cell.length_c   1.000
_cell.angle_alpha   90.00
_cell.angle_beta   90.00
_cell.angle_gamma   90.00
#
_symmetry.space_group_name_H-M   'P 1'
#
loop_
_entity.id
_entity.type
_entity.pdbx_description
1 polymer ?
#
loop_
_entity_poly.entity_id
_entity_poly.type
_entity_poly.pdbx_seq_one_letter_code
_entity_poly.pdbx_strand_id
1 'polypeptide(L)'
;MRCSILLGSLLLGACGPSVAKRHIGSETRPGQIVIDQDAIERSGANNAWEVIKRAAPQFSTAETRNGQPTRLTRRGRSSVLLNDAPLLFIDGIRTVDFRALEDIPARSIFRIDILNGIEGTTYYGTNAVGGVILVQTKNGTES
;
A
#
# COMPACT_ATOMS: atom_id res chain seq x y z
N MET A 1 -8.44 -56.06 34.37
CA MET A 1 -8.30 -55.04 33.31
C MET A 1 -9.00 -53.78 33.80
N ARG A 2 -8.37 -52.97 34.64
CA ARG A 2 -7.69 -51.69 34.30
C ARG A 2 -8.54 -50.76 33.42
N CYS A 3 -9.24 -49.82 34.05
CA CYS A 3 -9.38 -48.47 33.48
C CYS A 3 -9.50 -47.48 34.64
N SER A 4 -8.39 -46.80 34.92
CA SER A 4 -8.23 -45.75 35.91
C SER A 4 -7.77 -44.51 35.14
N ILE A 5 -8.18 -43.34 35.63
CA ILE A 5 -7.75 -41.98 35.24
C ILE A 5 -8.51 -41.39 34.04
N LEU A 6 -9.22 -40.29 34.29
CA LEU A 6 -8.92 -39.02 33.62
C LEU A 6 -9.43 -37.84 34.46
N LEU A 7 -8.44 -37.14 35.02
CA LEU A 7 -8.53 -35.84 35.67
C LEU A 7 -9.27 -34.84 34.77
N GLY A 8 -10.36 -34.28 35.30
CA GLY A 8 -10.96 -33.07 34.79
C GLY A 8 -10.31 -31.85 35.43
N SER A 9 -9.68 -31.01 34.63
CA SER A 9 -9.51 -29.59 34.91
C SER A 9 -9.29 -28.85 33.60
N LEU A 10 -10.42 -28.40 33.08
CA LEU A 10 -10.59 -27.56 31.90
C LEU A 10 -9.86 -26.23 32.16
N LEU A 11 -8.67 -26.07 31.58
CA LEU A 11 -8.00 -24.77 31.50
C LEU A 11 -8.85 -23.88 30.60
N LEU A 12 -9.61 -22.96 31.20
CA LEU A 12 -10.28 -21.87 30.50
C LEU A 12 -9.21 -21.07 29.74
N GLY A 13 -9.15 -21.27 28.43
CA GLY A 13 -8.35 -20.48 27.53
C GLY A 13 -8.81 -19.03 27.58
N ALA A 14 -7.91 -18.15 28.04
CA ALA A 14 -8.06 -16.72 27.91
C ALA A 14 -8.06 -16.36 26.42
N CYS A 15 -9.24 -16.10 25.85
CA CYS A 15 -9.36 -15.46 24.55
C CYS A 15 -8.99 -13.98 24.72
N GLY A 16 -7.70 -13.67 24.60
CA GLY A 16 -7.26 -12.28 24.46
C GLY A 16 -7.71 -11.75 23.10
N PRO A 17 -8.22 -10.51 23.00
CA PRO A 17 -8.55 -9.93 21.71
C PRO A 17 -7.24 -9.80 20.94
N SER A 18 -7.13 -10.58 19.86
CA SER A 18 -6.04 -10.45 18.91
C SER A 18 -6.12 -9.04 18.32
N VAL A 19 -5.18 -8.18 18.71
CA VAL A 19 -4.95 -6.87 18.09
C VAL A 19 -4.53 -7.16 16.64
N ALA A 20 -5.52 -7.27 15.76
CA ALA A 20 -5.27 -7.37 14.33
C ALA A 20 -4.49 -6.12 13.92
N LYS A 21 -3.26 -6.31 13.43
CA LYS A 21 -2.50 -5.24 12.76
C LYS A 21 -3.37 -4.70 11.63
N ARG A 22 -4.08 -3.59 11.87
CA ARG A 22 -4.87 -2.93 10.84
C ARG A 22 -3.87 -2.33 9.85
N HIS A 23 -3.73 -2.97 8.71
CA HIS A 23 -3.06 -2.38 7.56
C HIS A 23 -3.75 -1.03 7.25
N ILE A 24 -2.94 -0.01 6.91
CA ILE A 24 -3.47 1.34 6.67
C ILE A 24 -4.41 1.31 5.46
N GLY A 25 -4.01 0.66 4.37
CA GLY A 25 -4.89 0.36 3.23
C GLY A 25 -5.73 -0.90 3.43
N SER A 26 -6.84 -0.97 2.71
CA SER A 26 -7.69 -2.16 2.62
C SER A 26 -7.51 -2.84 1.26
N GLU A 27 -7.42 -4.16 1.23
CA GLU A 27 -7.50 -4.91 -0.03
C GLU A 27 -8.98 -4.99 -0.43
N THR A 28 -9.36 -4.29 -1.50
CA THR A 28 -10.76 -4.29 -1.97
C THR A 28 -10.99 -5.43 -2.96
N ARG A 29 -9.95 -5.83 -3.71
CA ARG A 29 -9.95 -6.93 -4.67
C ARG A 29 -8.56 -7.56 -4.69
N PRO A 30 -8.42 -8.84 -5.10
CA PRO A 30 -7.13 -9.49 -5.19
C PRO A 30 -6.14 -8.64 -5.99
N GLY A 31 -5.05 -8.21 -5.35
CA GLY A 31 -4.02 -7.42 -6.02
C GLY A 31 -4.29 -5.92 -6.16
N GLN A 32 -5.38 -5.41 -5.59
CA GLN A 32 -5.67 -3.97 -5.47
C GLN A 32 -5.76 -3.58 -3.99
N ILE A 33 -4.87 -2.67 -3.58
CA ILE A 33 -4.92 -2.02 -2.27
C ILE A 33 -5.47 -0.60 -2.46
N VAL A 34 -6.50 -0.27 -1.68
CA VAL A 34 -7.11 1.05 -1.66
C VAL A 34 -6.77 1.73 -0.33
N ILE A 35 -6.26 2.95 -0.43
CA ILE A 35 -5.97 3.83 0.70
C ILE A 35 -6.98 4.97 0.61
N ASP A 36 -8.07 4.84 1.37
CA ASP A 36 -9.14 5.81 1.47
C ASP A 36 -8.77 7.00 2.38
N GLN A 37 -9.69 7.96 2.52
CA GLN A 37 -9.48 9.16 3.33
C GLN A 37 -9.23 8.80 4.80
N ASP A 38 -10.01 7.89 5.38
CA ASP A 38 -9.83 7.44 6.75
C ASP A 38 -8.45 6.81 6.97
N ALA A 39 -7.94 6.06 5.99
CA ALA A 39 -6.59 5.52 6.00
C ALA A 39 -5.52 6.60 5.90
N ILE A 40 -5.70 7.59 5.02
CA ILE A 40 -4.79 8.74 4.87
C ILE A 40 -4.72 9.54 6.18
N GLU A 41 -5.85 9.84 6.81
CA GLU A 41 -5.92 10.56 8.07
C GLU A 41 -5.25 9.78 9.21
N ARG A 42 -5.58 8.49 9.35
CA ARG A 42 -4.94 7.60 10.33
C ARG A 42 -3.45 7.43 10.11
N SER A 43 -2.98 7.59 8.87
CA SER A 43 -1.55 7.49 8.57
C SER A 43 -0.75 8.63 9.22
N GLY A 44 -1.35 9.80 9.50
CA GLY A 44 -0.68 10.99 10.01
C GLY A 44 0.40 11.56 9.07
N ALA A 45 0.29 11.26 7.77
CA ALA A 45 1.21 11.70 6.73
C ALA A 45 0.91 13.14 6.29
N ASN A 46 1.93 13.88 5.86
CA ASN A 46 1.79 15.26 5.41
C ASN A 46 1.56 15.37 3.89
N ASN A 47 2.04 14.38 3.12
CA ASN A 47 1.95 14.36 1.66
C ASN A 47 1.72 12.94 1.12
N ALA A 48 1.44 12.83 -0.18
CA ALA A 48 1.15 11.55 -0.84
C ALA A 48 2.32 10.55 -0.72
N TRP A 49 3.55 11.04 -0.78
CA TRP A 49 4.75 10.20 -0.62
C TRP A 49 4.79 9.51 0.75
N GLU A 50 4.54 10.26 1.82
CA GLU A 50 4.49 9.71 3.17
C GLU A 50 3.33 8.73 3.37
N VAL A 51 2.16 8.99 2.77
CA VAL A 51 1.04 8.05 2.79
C VAL A 51 1.48 6.72 2.18
N ILE A 52 2.06 6.74 0.98
CA ILE A 52 2.50 5.54 0.29
C ILE A 52 3.55 4.78 1.11
N LYS A 53 4.57 5.47 1.65
CA LYS A 53 5.59 4.85 2.53
C LYS A 53 4.98 4.09 3.70
N ARG A 54 3.96 4.66 4.35
CA ARG A 54 3.32 4.09 5.54
C ARG A 54 2.33 2.99 5.19
N ALA A 55 1.58 3.16 4.10
CA ALA A 55 0.47 2.29 3.73
C ALA A 55 0.85 1.13 2.81
N ALA A 56 1.99 1.22 2.10
CA ALA A 56 2.38 0.27 1.06
C ALA A 56 3.67 -0.51 1.40
N PRO A 57 3.62 -1.48 2.34
CA PRO A 57 4.78 -2.27 2.74
C PRO A 57 5.30 -3.19 1.63
N GLN A 58 4.61 -3.34 0.50
CA GLN A 58 5.13 -4.05 -0.67
C GLN A 58 6.19 -3.25 -1.44
N PHE A 59 6.33 -1.95 -1.20
CA PHE A 59 7.34 -1.11 -1.85
C PHE A 59 8.58 -0.90 -0.96
N SER A 60 9.72 -0.78 -1.62
CA SER A 60 10.97 -0.26 -1.08
C SER A 60 11.14 1.16 -1.61
N THR A 61 11.43 2.10 -0.72
CA THR A 61 11.57 3.53 -1.03
C THR A 61 12.97 4.00 -0.71
N ALA A 62 13.53 4.87 -1.55
CA ALA A 62 14.77 5.57 -1.27
C ALA A 62 14.56 7.08 -1.36
N GLU A 63 15.27 7.81 -0.50
CA GLU A 63 15.13 9.26 -0.35
C GLU A 63 16.52 9.92 -0.33
N THR A 64 16.57 11.20 -0.67
CA THR A 64 17.74 12.03 -0.39
C THR A 64 17.86 12.29 1.13
N ARG A 65 18.99 12.88 1.55
CA ARG A 65 19.17 13.35 2.94
C ARG A 65 18.08 14.32 3.41
N ASN A 66 17.41 14.99 2.48
CA ASN A 66 16.38 15.98 2.75
C ASN A 66 14.95 15.38 2.69
N GLY A 67 14.81 14.05 2.56
CA GLY A 67 13.52 13.36 2.49
C GLY A 67 12.92 13.23 1.09
N GLN A 68 13.53 13.86 0.07
CA GLN A 68 12.99 13.85 -1.29
C GLN A 68 13.00 12.45 -1.92
N PRO A 69 11.90 11.98 -2.55
CA PRO A 69 11.82 10.71 -3.25
C PRO A 69 12.89 10.61 -4.33
N THR A 70 13.62 9.50 -4.33
CA THR A 70 14.59 9.18 -5.40
C THR A 70 14.28 7.86 -6.09
N ARG A 71 13.62 6.93 -5.37
CA ARG A 71 13.27 5.62 -5.90
C ARG A 71 12.07 5.05 -5.18
N LEU A 72 11.21 4.39 -5.94
CA LEU A 72 10.19 3.50 -5.41
C LEU A 72 10.17 2.23 -6.28
N THR A 73 10.38 1.08 -5.65
CA THR A 73 10.48 -0.23 -6.33
C THR A 73 9.75 -1.29 -5.53
N ARG A 74 9.12 -2.24 -6.20
CA ARG A 74 8.45 -3.35 -5.51
C ARG A 74 9.46 -4.30 -4.85
N ARG A 75 9.17 -4.77 -3.64
CA ARG A 75 9.96 -5.80 -2.95
C ARG A 75 9.67 -7.18 -3.56
N GLY A 76 10.69 -8.03 -3.70
CA GLY A 76 10.54 -9.46 -4.03
C GLY A 76 11.26 -9.92 -5.31
N ARG A 77 10.99 -11.18 -5.71
CA ARG A 77 11.74 -12.01 -6.70
C ARG A 77 11.80 -11.49 -8.14
N SER A 78 11.24 -10.31 -8.43
CA SER A 78 11.26 -9.71 -9.78
C SER A 78 12.48 -8.80 -10.01
N SER A 79 13.22 -8.46 -8.95
CA SER A 79 14.20 -7.36 -8.98
C SER A 79 15.58 -7.72 -9.52
N VAL A 80 15.77 -8.95 -10.02
CA VAL A 80 17.10 -9.42 -10.42
C VAL A 80 17.50 -8.88 -11.79
N LEU A 81 16.53 -8.55 -12.67
CA LEU A 81 16.81 -8.10 -14.05
C LEU A 81 15.81 -7.06 -14.61
N LEU A 82 14.69 -6.78 -13.93
CA LEU A 82 13.61 -5.95 -14.46
C LEU A 82 13.48 -4.61 -13.70
N ASN A 83 13.05 -3.57 -14.42
CA ASN A 83 12.63 -2.30 -13.83
C ASN A 83 11.34 -2.52 -13.03
N ASP A 84 11.46 -2.76 -11.72
CA ASP A 84 10.35 -3.01 -10.80
C ASP A 84 9.72 -1.73 -10.23
N ALA A 85 9.99 -0.57 -10.85
CA ALA A 85 9.33 0.69 -10.49
C ALA A 85 7.88 0.65 -10.99
N PRO A 86 6.89 0.93 -10.15
CA PRO A 86 5.50 1.02 -10.61
C PRO A 86 5.30 2.28 -11.45
N LEU A 87 4.28 2.25 -12.30
CA LEU A 87 3.81 3.45 -12.99
C LEU A 87 3.07 4.34 -12.01
N LEU A 88 3.30 5.65 -12.06
CA LEU A 88 2.58 6.63 -11.25
C LEU A 88 1.61 7.41 -12.14
N PHE A 89 0.37 7.52 -11.67
CA PHE A 89 -0.65 8.39 -12.24
C PHE A 89 -1.16 9.33 -11.16
N ILE A 90 -1.25 10.62 -11.50
CA ILE A 90 -1.87 11.65 -10.65
C ILE A 90 -3.03 12.21 -11.46
N ASP A 91 -4.25 12.05 -10.94
CA ASP A 91 -5.48 12.50 -11.61
C ASP A 91 -5.60 12.01 -13.06
N GLY A 92 -5.16 10.77 -13.31
CA GLY A 92 -5.17 10.14 -14.63
C GLY A 92 -3.99 10.51 -15.54
N ILE A 93 -3.15 11.47 -15.15
CA ILE A 93 -1.96 11.87 -15.91
C ILE A 93 -0.77 11.02 -15.48
N ARG A 94 -0.08 10.40 -16.44
CA ARG A 94 1.12 9.60 -16.17
C ARG A 94 2.30 10.49 -15.79
N THR A 95 2.86 10.24 -14.62
CA THR A 95 4.00 10.97 -14.07
C THR A 95 5.18 10.02 -13.88
N VAL A 96 6.36 10.43 -14.37
CA VAL A 96 7.59 9.61 -14.26
C VAL A 96 8.38 9.89 -12.99
N ASP A 97 8.19 11.07 -12.41
CA ASP A 97 8.95 11.54 -11.25
C ASP A 97 8.13 11.40 -9.96
N PHE A 98 8.64 10.62 -9.01
CA PHE A 98 8.01 10.44 -7.70
C PHE A 98 8.09 11.69 -6.82
N ARG A 99 8.94 12.68 -7.15
CA ARG A 99 9.01 13.96 -6.43
C ARG A 99 7.67 14.71 -6.43
N ALA A 100 6.86 14.53 -7.49
CA ALA A 100 5.52 15.10 -7.57
C ALA A 100 4.60 14.67 -6.40
N LEU A 101 4.89 13.55 -5.74
CA LEU A 101 4.14 13.09 -4.57
C LEU A 101 4.40 13.92 -3.30
N GLU A 102 5.51 14.67 -3.24
CA GLU A 102 5.77 15.59 -2.13
C GLU A 102 4.91 16.85 -2.23
N ASP A 103 4.64 17.28 -3.46
CA ASP A 103 3.88 18.50 -3.75
C ASP A 103 2.36 18.33 -3.53
N ILE A 104 1.90 17.10 -3.29
CA ILE A 104 0.49 16.77 -3.05
C ILE A 104 0.25 16.64 -1.54
N PRO A 105 -0.41 17.61 -0.87
CA PRO A 105 -0.71 17.52 0.54
C PRO A 105 -1.68 16.36 0.84
N ALA A 106 -1.46 15.62 1.92
CA ALA A 106 -2.30 14.48 2.28
C ALA A 106 -3.80 14.83 2.37
N ARG A 107 -4.13 16.02 2.90
CA ARG A 107 -5.50 16.53 3.01
C ARG A 107 -6.23 16.71 1.66
N SER A 108 -5.48 16.89 0.58
CA SER A 108 -6.01 17.09 -0.78
C SER A 108 -6.27 15.79 -1.52
N ILE A 109 -5.77 14.67 -1.00
CA ILE A 109 -5.91 13.35 -1.60
C ILE A 109 -7.33 12.86 -1.34
N PHE A 110 -8.01 12.43 -2.39
CA PHE A 110 -9.28 11.74 -2.30
C PHE A 110 -9.07 10.26 -1.98
N ARG A 111 -8.20 9.58 -2.74
CA ARG A 111 -7.77 8.20 -2.46
C ARG A 111 -6.48 7.87 -3.20
N ILE A 112 -5.82 6.79 -2.79
CA ILE A 112 -4.70 6.17 -3.53
C ILE A 112 -5.03 4.71 -3.80
N ASP A 113 -4.98 4.30 -5.06
CA ASP A 113 -5.06 2.89 -5.46
C ASP A 113 -3.67 2.37 -5.82
N ILE A 114 -3.37 1.15 -5.36
CA ILE A 114 -2.15 0.44 -5.70
C ILE A 114 -2.52 -0.89 -6.32
N LEU A 115 -2.16 -1.06 -7.58
CA LEU A 115 -2.30 -2.30 -8.33
C LEU A 115 -0.98 -3.07 -8.32
N ASN A 116 -1.06 -4.38 -8.10
CA ASN A 116 0.09 -5.26 -8.25
C ASN A 116 0.50 -5.37 -9.74
N GLY A 117 1.60 -6.08 -10.04
CA GLY A 117 2.08 -6.22 -11.42
C GLY A 117 1.10 -6.96 -12.36
N ILE A 118 0.23 -7.82 -11.84
CA ILE A 118 -0.75 -8.57 -12.65
C ILE A 118 -1.89 -7.64 -13.07
N GLU A 119 -2.51 -6.95 -12.10
CA GLU A 119 -3.56 -5.96 -12.36
C GLU A 119 -3.03 -4.79 -13.18
N GLY A 120 -1.82 -4.32 -12.85
CA GLY A 120 -1.12 -3.27 -13.58
C GLY A 120 -0.94 -3.62 -15.06
N THR A 121 -0.40 -4.80 -15.36
CA THR A 121 -0.22 -5.22 -16.77
C THR A 121 -1.51 -5.48 -17.51
N THR A 122 -2.56 -5.91 -16.80
CA THR A 122 -3.90 -6.13 -17.35
C THR A 122 -4.56 -4.82 -17.79
N TYR A 123 -4.49 -3.76 -16.97
CA TYR A 123 -5.20 -2.51 -17.25
C TYR A 123 -4.34 -1.38 -17.84
N TYR A 124 -3.03 -1.38 -17.58
CA TYR A 124 -2.10 -0.30 -17.97
C TYR A 124 -1.00 -0.78 -18.94
N GLY A 125 -1.03 -2.05 -19.34
CA GLY A 125 -0.18 -2.63 -20.37
C GLY A 125 1.16 -3.15 -19.86
N THR A 126 1.96 -3.66 -20.80
CA THR A 126 3.18 -4.45 -20.51
C THR A 126 4.26 -3.73 -19.70
N ASN A 127 4.24 -2.40 -19.65
CA ASN A 127 5.20 -1.61 -18.87
C ASN A 127 4.88 -1.55 -17.37
N ALA A 128 3.74 -2.10 -16.93
CA ALA A 128 3.26 -2.02 -15.55
C ALA A 128 3.64 -3.26 -14.69
N VAL A 129 4.74 -3.95 -15.01
CA VAL A 129 5.22 -5.14 -14.27
C VAL A 129 5.55 -4.83 -12.80
N GLY A 130 6.02 -3.60 -12.53
CA GLY A 130 6.25 -3.09 -11.17
C GLY A 130 4.96 -2.79 -10.39
N GLY A 131 3.80 -2.81 -11.06
CA GLY A 131 2.51 -2.36 -10.55
C GLY A 131 2.16 -0.95 -11.00
N VAL A 132 1.06 -0.42 -10.47
CA VAL A 132 0.56 0.93 -10.77
C VAL A 132 0.11 1.61 -9.48
N ILE A 133 0.47 2.87 -9.33
CA ILE A 133 0.02 3.75 -8.24
C ILE A 133 -0.85 4.85 -8.87
N LEU A 134 -2.07 4.96 -8.40
CA LEU A 134 -3.04 5.97 -8.82
C LEU A 134 -3.31 6.89 -7.65
N VAL A 135 -2.97 8.15 -7.80
CA VAL A 135 -3.29 9.20 -6.83
C VAL A 135 -4.43 10.01 -7.42
N GLN A 136 -5.55 10.04 -6.71
CA GLN A 136 -6.69 10.89 -7.05
C GLN A 136 -6.79 12.00 -6.01
N THR A 137 -6.82 13.25 -6.47
CA THR A 137 -7.03 14.43 -5.64
C THR A 137 -8.52 14.78 -5.59
N LYS A 138 -8.92 15.49 -4.53
CA LYS A 138 -10.31 15.97 -4.36
C LYS A 138 -10.74 16.92 -5.47
N ASN A 139 -9.80 17.63 -6.10
CA ASN A 139 -10.10 18.53 -7.22
C ASN A 139 -10.29 17.76 -8.52
N GLY A 140 -9.57 16.64 -8.72
CA GLY A 140 -9.70 15.79 -9.90
C GLY A 140 -11.01 14.99 -9.96
N THR A 141 -11.77 14.92 -8.86
CA THR A 141 -13.07 14.22 -8.80
C THR A 141 -14.28 15.06 -9.23
N GLU A 142 -14.10 16.35 -9.50
CA GLU A 142 -15.18 17.27 -9.90
C GLU A 142 -15.26 17.52 -11.42
N SER A 143 -14.58 16.71 -12.24
CA SER A 143 -14.56 16.82 -13.72
C SER A 143 -15.38 15.74 -14.42
#